data_AF-A0A3A0EJ72-F1
#
_entry.id   AF-A0A3A0EJ72-F1
#
_cell.length_a   1.000
_cell.length_b   1.000
_cell.length_c   1.000
_cell.angle_alpha   90.00
_cell.angle_beta   90.00
_cell.angle_gamma   90.00
#
_symmetry.space_group_name_H-M   'P 1'
#
loop_
_entity.id
_entity.type
_entity.pdbx_description
1 polymer ?
#
loop_
_entity_poly.entity_id
_entity_poly.type
_entity_poly.pdbx_seq_one_letter_code
_entity_poly.pdbx_strand_id
1 'polypeptide(L)'
;MNPIPELAPQLKQLRLSGILDSLEARNRQAIDAKLAYTEFLAMLIGDEIARRDQKKFSTRLRRAQFRATKTFEQFDFDRLPGLNRALVHDLATGHYVHECAPVLIVGPCGTGKSHLAQALGHAAVRQGIDVAFFTCTALTASLNAARAIGGYERKLANLARVPLLIIDDFGLKPLRPPADEDLHDLIAERYERCATVVTSNLDYPEWDQAFPANRLLASATLDRLRHNAYCLTLEGASFRAPRQAPTATKTGLAKNSKNGNS
;
A
#
# COMPACT_ATOMS: atom_id res chain seq x y z
N MET A 1 33.51 38.74 -8.17
CA MET A 1 33.88 37.33 -8.41
C MET A 1 32.62 36.49 -8.29
N ASN A 2 32.38 35.55 -9.22
CA ASN A 2 31.30 34.59 -9.10
C ASN A 2 31.84 33.38 -8.30
N PRO A 3 31.47 33.19 -7.02
CA PRO A 3 32.02 32.10 -6.19
C PRO A 3 31.43 30.72 -6.56
N ILE A 4 30.44 30.65 -7.46
CA ILE A 4 29.74 29.40 -7.83
C ILE A 4 30.69 28.27 -8.30
N PRO A 5 31.73 28.52 -9.12
CA PRO A 5 32.67 27.48 -9.54
C PRO A 5 33.47 26.87 -8.37
N GLU A 6 33.75 27.64 -7.32
CA GLU A 6 34.45 27.19 -6.11
C GLU A 6 33.52 26.43 -5.16
N LEU A 7 32.24 26.82 -5.12
CA LEU A 7 31.23 26.17 -4.28
C LEU A 7 30.83 24.78 -4.82
N ALA A 8 30.84 24.57 -6.14
CA ALA A 8 30.42 23.31 -6.74
C ALA A 8 31.14 22.05 -6.20
N PRO A 9 32.49 21.99 -6.09
CA PRO A 9 33.17 20.83 -5.51
C PRO A 9 32.88 20.66 -4.00
N GLN A 10 32.73 21.75 -3.25
CA GLN A 10 32.42 21.71 -1.82
C GLN A 10 31.02 21.15 -1.56
N LEU A 11 30.02 21.61 -2.32
CA LEU A 11 28.64 21.11 -2.24
C LEU A 11 28.55 19.62 -2.62
N LYS A 12 29.34 19.16 -3.59
CA LYS A 12 29.46 17.72 -3.91
C LYS A 12 30.06 16.93 -2.74
N GLN A 13 31.13 17.43 -2.11
CA GLN A 13 31.77 16.79 -0.96
C GLN A 13 30.80 16.64 0.22
N LEU A 14 29.98 17.68 0.47
CA LEU A 14 28.95 17.69 1.53
C LEU A 14 27.65 16.95 1.14
N ARG A 15 27.54 16.46 -0.10
CA ARG A 15 26.33 15.82 -0.66
C ARG A 15 25.10 16.75 -0.61
N LEU A 16 25.30 18.05 -0.85
CA LEU A 16 24.28 19.09 -0.93
C LEU A 16 23.83 19.30 -2.38
N SER A 17 23.35 18.23 -2.99
CA SER A 17 23.03 18.23 -4.42
C SER A 17 21.86 19.14 -4.75
N GLY A 18 20.85 19.27 -3.86
CA GLY A 18 19.70 20.15 -4.05
C GLY A 18 20.12 21.61 -4.19
N ILE A 19 21.02 22.06 -3.31
CA ILE A 19 21.64 23.38 -3.40
C ILE A 19 22.42 23.49 -4.70
N LEU A 20 23.24 22.50 -5.04
CA LEU A 20 24.05 22.53 -6.26
C LEU A 20 23.20 22.75 -7.52
N ASP A 21 22.05 22.08 -7.63
CA ASP A 21 21.19 22.15 -8.81
C ASP A 21 20.38 23.46 -8.87
N SER A 22 20.03 24.07 -7.72
CA SER A 22 19.21 25.28 -7.67
C SER A 22 19.99 26.59 -7.46
N LEU A 23 21.27 26.52 -7.11
CA LEU A 23 22.09 27.66 -6.66
C LEU A 23 22.04 28.86 -7.62
N GLU A 24 22.22 28.63 -8.91
CA GLU A 24 22.21 29.72 -9.90
C GLU A 24 20.83 30.39 -10.05
N ALA A 25 19.76 29.59 -10.00
CA ALA A 25 18.40 30.09 -10.10
C ALA A 25 18.03 30.87 -8.83
N ARG A 26 18.34 30.33 -7.65
CA ARG A 26 18.09 30.99 -6.36
C ARG A 26 18.93 32.25 -6.16
N ASN A 27 20.17 32.25 -6.65
CA ASN A 27 21.03 33.44 -6.59
C ASN A 27 20.45 34.59 -7.42
N ARG A 28 19.97 34.31 -8.64
CA ARG A 28 19.26 35.31 -9.45
C ARG A 28 18.01 35.82 -8.75
N GLN A 29 17.19 34.90 -8.24
CA GLN A 29 15.98 35.25 -7.48
C GLN A 29 16.30 36.13 -6.26
N ALA A 30 17.37 35.84 -5.52
CA ALA A 30 17.77 36.62 -4.36
C ALA A 30 18.23 38.04 -4.72
N ILE A 31 18.95 38.20 -5.85
CA ILE A 31 19.35 39.51 -6.37
C ILE A 31 18.13 40.32 -6.78
N ASP A 32 17.23 39.73 -7.58
CA ASP A 32 16.04 40.42 -8.11
C ASP A 32 15.07 40.83 -6.99
N ALA A 33 14.85 39.95 -6.02
CA ALA A 33 13.94 40.18 -4.89
C ALA A 33 14.60 40.91 -3.71
N LYS A 34 15.91 41.22 -3.78
CA LYS A 34 16.69 41.86 -2.70
C LYS A 34 16.54 41.16 -1.34
N LEU A 35 16.63 39.83 -1.35
CA LEU A 35 16.46 39.02 -0.14
C LEU A 35 17.56 39.28 0.89
N ALA A 36 17.21 39.19 2.17
CA ALA A 36 18.21 39.17 3.23
C ALA A 36 19.10 37.92 3.11
N TYR A 37 20.35 37.99 3.56
CA TYR A 37 21.29 36.87 3.47
C TYR A 37 20.77 35.59 4.17
N THR A 38 20.08 35.75 5.30
CA THR A 38 19.46 34.66 6.04
C THR A 38 18.29 34.05 5.28
N GLU A 39 17.50 34.84 4.55
CA GLU A 39 16.39 34.35 3.72
C GLU A 39 16.92 33.56 2.52
N PHE A 40 17.98 34.05 1.88
CA PHE A 40 18.65 33.33 0.79
C PHE A 40 19.21 31.99 1.28
N LEU A 41 19.90 31.98 2.42
CA LEU A 41 20.41 30.74 3.02
C LEU A 41 19.26 29.76 3.35
N ALA A 42 18.17 30.26 3.96
CA ALA A 42 17.01 29.44 4.27
C ALA A 42 16.39 28.82 3.01
N MET A 43 16.33 29.55 1.91
CA MET A 43 15.84 29.06 0.62
C MET A 43 16.69 27.92 0.06
N LEU A 44 18.02 28.05 0.08
CA LEU A 44 18.94 26.99 -0.36
C LEU A 44 18.81 25.73 0.51
N ILE A 45 18.76 25.89 1.84
CA ILE A 45 18.58 24.78 2.77
C ILE A 45 17.22 24.10 2.53
N GLY A 46 16.16 24.88 2.27
CA GLY A 46 14.84 24.36 1.91
C GLY A 46 14.86 23.48 0.66
N ASP A 47 15.57 23.89 -0.40
CA ASP A 47 15.72 23.11 -1.62
C ASP A 47 16.44 21.77 -1.36
N GLU A 48 17.47 21.76 -0.51
CA GLU A 48 18.16 20.52 -0.12
C GLU A 48 17.24 19.58 0.66
N ILE A 49 16.51 20.09 1.65
CA ILE A 49 15.58 19.32 2.46
C ILE A 49 14.50 18.70 1.55
N ALA A 50 13.87 19.51 0.71
CA ALA A 50 12.85 19.07 -0.22
C ALA A 50 13.37 17.96 -1.16
N ARG A 51 14.58 18.11 -1.70
CA ARG A 51 15.21 17.07 -2.52
C ARG A 51 15.46 15.78 -1.74
N ARG A 52 15.98 15.88 -0.52
CA ARG A 52 16.25 14.70 0.32
C ARG A 52 14.98 13.95 0.66
N ASP A 53 13.93 14.66 1.02
CA ASP A 53 12.65 14.06 1.38
C ASP A 53 11.97 13.44 0.16
N GLN A 54 12.01 14.09 -1.00
CA GLN A 54 11.54 13.50 -2.26
C GLN A 54 12.33 12.22 -2.61
N LYS A 55 13.64 12.21 -2.42
CA LYS A 55 14.48 11.03 -2.68
C LYS A 55 14.18 9.89 -1.72
N LYS A 56 13.98 10.18 -0.42
CA LYS A 56 13.55 9.19 0.57
C LYS A 56 12.20 8.61 0.19
N PHE A 57 11.19 9.46 -0.04
CA PHE A 57 9.85 9.06 -0.48
C PHE A 57 9.89 8.15 -1.72
N SER A 58 10.60 8.58 -2.77
CA SER A 58 10.72 7.83 -4.02
C SER A 58 11.41 6.48 -3.81
N THR A 59 12.40 6.42 -2.92
CA THR A 59 13.09 5.17 -2.56
C THR A 59 12.17 4.23 -1.81
N ARG A 60 11.40 4.72 -0.82
CA ARG A 60 10.43 3.92 -0.06
C ARG A 60 9.32 3.39 -0.98
N LEU A 61 8.76 4.26 -1.81
CA LEU A 61 7.72 3.90 -2.77
C LEU A 61 8.19 2.81 -3.73
N ARG A 62 9.43 2.93 -4.25
CA ARG A 62 10.03 1.90 -5.10
C ARG A 62 10.27 0.60 -4.35
N ARG A 63 10.72 0.64 -3.09
CA ARG A 63 10.95 -0.55 -2.27
C ARG A 63 9.65 -1.28 -1.90
N ALA A 64 8.54 -0.54 -1.78
CA ALA A 64 7.24 -1.10 -1.46
C ALA A 64 6.70 -2.02 -2.55
N GLN A 65 7.09 -1.84 -3.82
CA GLN A 65 6.71 -2.73 -4.93
C GLN A 65 5.18 -2.89 -5.09
N PHE A 66 4.42 -1.80 -4.93
CA PHE A 66 2.98 -1.80 -5.20
C PHE A 66 2.67 -2.19 -6.65
N ARG A 67 1.56 -2.90 -6.86
CA ARG A 67 1.11 -3.33 -8.21
C ARG A 67 0.66 -2.16 -9.07
N ALA A 68 0.01 -1.18 -8.46
CA ALA A 68 -0.46 0.03 -9.11
C ALA A 68 -0.56 1.16 -8.09
N THR A 69 -0.54 2.41 -8.56
CA THR A 69 -0.84 3.57 -7.71
C THR A 69 -2.32 3.53 -7.34
N LYS A 70 -2.63 3.08 -6.12
CA LYS A 70 -3.98 2.98 -5.58
C LYS A 70 -4.06 3.76 -4.29
N THR A 71 -4.75 4.90 -4.31
CA THR A 71 -4.82 5.81 -3.16
C THR A 71 -6.24 6.01 -2.68
N PHE A 72 -6.43 6.57 -1.48
CA PHE A 72 -7.76 6.82 -0.93
C PHE A 72 -8.57 7.81 -1.78
N GLU A 73 -7.91 8.80 -2.39
CA GLU A 73 -8.56 9.80 -3.25
C GLU A 73 -9.17 9.19 -4.52
N GLN A 74 -8.70 8.00 -4.93
CA GLN A 74 -9.21 7.26 -6.08
C GLN A 74 -10.23 6.18 -5.69
N PHE A 75 -10.50 6.01 -4.39
CA PHE A 75 -11.41 5.00 -3.91
C PHE A 75 -12.84 5.57 -3.82
N ASP A 76 -13.77 4.95 -4.54
CA ASP A 76 -15.17 5.33 -4.52
C ASP A 76 -15.87 4.65 -3.33
N PHE A 77 -15.95 5.38 -2.23
CA PHE A 77 -16.58 4.94 -0.99
C PHE A 77 -18.11 4.84 -1.08
N ASP A 78 -18.74 5.48 -2.06
CA ASP A 78 -20.22 5.49 -2.19
C ASP A 78 -20.75 4.14 -2.68
N ARG A 79 -19.89 3.35 -3.33
CA ARG A 79 -20.16 1.97 -3.69
C ARG A 79 -20.14 0.97 -2.53
N LEU A 80 -19.65 1.37 -1.36
CA LEU A 80 -19.58 0.54 -0.15
C LEU A 80 -20.19 1.29 1.04
N PRO A 81 -21.53 1.48 1.07
CA PRO A 81 -22.19 2.25 2.12
C PRO A 81 -22.03 1.64 3.52
N GLY A 82 -21.86 0.31 3.61
CA GLY A 82 -21.64 -0.41 4.88
C GLY A 82 -20.20 -0.36 5.40
N LEU A 83 -19.25 0.18 4.63
CA LEU A 83 -17.86 0.27 5.06
C LEU A 83 -17.72 1.34 6.16
N ASN A 84 -17.09 0.96 7.28
CA ASN A 84 -16.79 1.91 8.35
C ASN A 84 -15.73 2.94 7.91
N ARG A 85 -16.20 4.06 7.34
CA ARG A 85 -15.33 5.14 6.83
C ARG A 85 -14.49 5.77 7.94
N ALA A 86 -15.03 5.89 9.15
CA ALA A 86 -14.30 6.45 10.28
C ALA A 86 -13.06 5.60 10.62
N LEU A 87 -13.21 4.28 10.66
CA LEU A 87 -12.08 3.36 10.87
C LEU A 87 -11.09 3.43 9.70
N VAL A 88 -11.54 3.53 8.44
CA VAL A 88 -10.62 3.67 7.30
C VAL A 88 -9.80 4.96 7.39
N HIS A 89 -10.43 6.07 7.79
CA HIS A 89 -9.73 7.35 7.98
C HIS A 89 -8.76 7.31 9.16
N ASP A 90 -9.14 6.67 10.26
CA ASP A 90 -8.26 6.44 11.40
C ASP A 90 -7.03 5.61 11.01
N LEU A 91 -7.24 4.49 10.30
CA LEU A 91 -6.14 3.66 9.78
C LEU A 91 -5.26 4.43 8.79
N ALA A 92 -5.82 5.36 8.01
CA ALA A 92 -5.04 6.21 7.11
C ALA A 92 -4.06 7.13 7.84
N THR A 93 -4.24 7.39 9.13
CA THR A 93 -3.27 8.13 9.96
C THR A 93 -2.00 7.33 10.26
N GLY A 94 -2.02 6.01 10.05
CA GLY A 94 -0.89 5.11 10.31
C GLY A 94 -0.76 4.65 11.76
N HIS A 95 -1.70 4.98 12.65
CA HIS A 95 -1.63 4.64 14.08
C HIS A 95 -1.39 3.14 14.33
N TYR A 96 -2.10 2.27 13.59
CA TYR A 96 -1.96 0.82 13.67
C TYR A 96 -0.52 0.32 13.42
N VAL A 97 0.31 1.06 12.67
CA VAL A 97 1.72 0.71 12.45
C VAL A 97 2.53 0.88 13.73
N HIS A 98 2.26 1.94 14.50
CA HIS A 98 2.91 2.21 15.78
C HIS A 98 2.46 1.25 16.87
N GLU A 99 1.19 0.85 16.85
CA GLU A 99 0.63 -0.18 17.74
C GLU A 99 1.12 -1.60 17.39
N CYS A 100 1.79 -1.77 16.25
CA CYS A 100 2.11 -3.08 15.68
C CYS A 100 0.86 -3.95 15.46
N ALA A 101 -0.29 -3.32 15.26
CA ALA A 101 -1.59 -3.96 15.13
C ALA A 101 -1.81 -4.49 13.69
N PRO A 102 -2.32 -5.73 13.53
CA PRO A 102 -2.72 -6.21 12.22
C PRO A 102 -3.94 -5.45 11.68
N VAL A 103 -4.05 -5.36 10.35
CA VAL A 103 -5.27 -4.88 9.68
C VAL A 103 -5.72 -5.96 8.72
N LEU A 104 -6.90 -6.51 8.96
CA LEU A 104 -7.45 -7.59 8.16
C LEU A 104 -8.61 -7.05 7.32
N ILE A 105 -8.54 -7.27 6.01
CA ILE A 105 -9.49 -6.74 5.04
C ILE A 105 -10.13 -7.93 4.30
N VAL A 106 -11.40 -8.20 4.57
CA VAL A 106 -12.14 -9.35 4.02
C VAL A 106 -13.33 -8.93 3.18
N GLY A 107 -13.83 -9.85 2.36
CA GLY A 107 -15.05 -9.67 1.56
C GLY A 107 -14.93 -10.22 0.13
N PRO A 108 -16.01 -10.18 -0.67
CA PRO A 108 -16.06 -10.81 -1.98
C PRO A 108 -15.06 -10.27 -3.02
N CYS A 109 -14.84 -11.04 -4.09
CA CYS A 109 -13.92 -10.63 -5.16
C CYS A 109 -14.35 -9.31 -5.81
N GLY A 110 -13.38 -8.42 -6.03
CA GLY A 110 -13.60 -7.17 -6.73
C GLY A 110 -14.23 -6.05 -5.88
N THR A 111 -14.44 -6.22 -4.58
CA THR A 111 -15.01 -5.17 -3.70
C THR A 111 -14.04 -4.04 -3.34
N GLY A 112 -12.75 -4.15 -3.67
CA GLY A 112 -11.76 -3.09 -3.44
C GLY A 112 -10.73 -3.34 -2.34
N LYS A 113 -10.69 -4.55 -1.75
CA LYS A 113 -9.74 -4.91 -0.66
C LYS A 113 -8.28 -4.59 -0.99
N SER A 114 -7.77 -5.06 -2.12
CA SER A 114 -6.40 -4.80 -2.57
C SER A 114 -6.13 -3.32 -2.86
N HIS A 115 -7.18 -2.54 -3.17
CA HIS A 115 -7.06 -1.09 -3.33
C HIS A 115 -6.88 -0.44 -1.96
N LEU A 116 -7.74 -0.74 -0.98
CA LEU A 116 -7.61 -0.20 0.39
C LEU A 116 -6.27 -0.57 1.03
N ALA A 117 -5.82 -1.82 0.87
CA ALA A 117 -4.52 -2.25 1.38
C ALA A 117 -3.35 -1.44 0.77
N GLN A 118 -3.38 -1.23 -0.55
CA GLN A 118 -2.39 -0.37 -1.22
C GLN A 118 -2.53 1.10 -0.81
N ALA A 119 -3.75 1.61 -0.61
CA ALA A 119 -3.98 2.98 -0.17
C ALA A 119 -3.41 3.24 1.22
N LEU A 120 -3.60 2.31 2.16
CA LEU A 120 -2.93 2.31 3.47
C LEU A 120 -1.40 2.32 3.30
N GLY A 121 -0.87 1.45 2.44
CA GLY A 121 0.55 1.42 2.13
C GLY A 121 1.08 2.74 1.56
N HIS A 122 0.36 3.36 0.64
CA HIS A 122 0.72 4.66 0.08
C HIS A 122 0.67 5.78 1.12
N ALA A 123 -0.32 5.77 2.02
CA ALA A 123 -0.40 6.71 3.13
C ALA A 123 0.79 6.55 4.09
N ALA A 124 1.13 5.31 4.46
CA ALA A 124 2.29 5.01 5.29
C ALA A 124 3.61 5.48 4.63
N VAL A 125 3.78 5.25 3.32
CA VAL A 125 4.97 5.75 2.59
C VAL A 125 5.06 7.28 2.61
N ARG A 126 3.93 7.99 2.47
CA ARG A 126 3.88 9.47 2.58
C ARG A 126 4.25 9.95 3.98
N GLN A 127 3.93 9.19 5.02
CA GLN A 127 4.32 9.44 6.41
C GLN A 127 5.78 9.04 6.72
N GLY A 128 6.51 8.52 5.73
CA GLY A 128 7.91 8.14 5.87
C GLY A 128 8.14 6.74 6.44
N ILE A 129 7.11 5.91 6.48
CA ILE A 129 7.16 4.52 6.92
C ILE A 129 7.63 3.63 5.75
N ASP A 130 8.53 2.70 6.03
CA ASP A 130 8.93 1.68 5.05
C ASP A 130 7.85 0.60 4.94
N VAL A 131 7.46 0.29 3.70
CA VAL A 131 6.40 -0.66 3.38
C VAL A 131 6.95 -1.73 2.44
N ALA A 132 6.42 -2.94 2.54
CA ALA A 132 6.62 -4.00 1.55
C ALA A 132 5.27 -4.63 1.17
N PHE A 133 4.99 -4.73 -0.12
CA PHE A 133 3.76 -5.31 -0.65
C PHE A 133 4.07 -6.61 -1.39
N PHE A 134 3.31 -7.67 -1.08
CA PHE A 134 3.34 -8.93 -1.79
C PHE A 134 1.94 -9.51 -1.89
N THR A 135 1.64 -10.28 -2.94
CA THR A 135 0.59 -11.29 -2.76
C THR A 135 1.11 -12.42 -1.89
N CYS A 136 0.21 -13.10 -1.19
CA CYS A 136 0.54 -14.29 -0.42
C CYS A 136 1.33 -15.32 -1.25
N THR A 137 0.94 -15.51 -2.52
CA THR A 137 1.63 -16.40 -3.47
C THR A 137 3.02 -15.93 -3.87
N ALA A 138 3.22 -14.63 -4.09
CA ALA A 138 4.52 -14.08 -4.46
C ALA A 138 5.48 -14.04 -3.27
N LEU A 139 4.94 -13.79 -2.07
CA LEU A 139 5.67 -13.79 -0.82
C LEU A 139 6.32 -15.15 -0.56
N THR A 140 5.50 -16.21 -0.53
CA THR A 140 5.97 -17.59 -0.28
C THR A 140 6.87 -18.09 -1.40
N ALA A 141 6.56 -17.78 -2.66
CA ALA A 141 7.47 -18.08 -3.78
C ALA A 141 8.84 -17.40 -3.62
N SER A 142 8.88 -16.16 -3.11
CA SER A 142 10.14 -15.44 -2.89
C SER A 142 10.98 -16.04 -1.75
N LEU A 143 10.32 -16.54 -0.69
CA LEU A 143 10.97 -17.24 0.42
C LEU A 143 11.53 -18.59 -0.05
N ASN A 144 10.74 -19.35 -0.81
CA ASN A 144 11.18 -20.61 -1.39
C ASN A 144 12.36 -20.43 -2.37
N ALA A 145 12.32 -19.39 -3.22
CA ALA A 145 13.43 -19.06 -4.10
C ALA A 145 14.70 -18.67 -3.31
N ALA A 146 14.55 -17.92 -2.22
CA ALA A 146 15.67 -17.59 -1.33
C ALA A 146 16.25 -18.83 -0.66
N ARG A 147 15.41 -19.81 -0.28
CA ARG A 147 15.84 -21.09 0.28
C ARG A 147 16.73 -21.87 -0.70
N ALA A 148 16.37 -21.93 -1.97
CA ALA A 148 17.14 -22.65 -2.99
C ALA A 148 18.58 -22.12 -3.17
N ILE A 149 18.85 -20.87 -2.78
CA ILE A 149 20.18 -20.24 -2.85
C ILE A 149 20.81 -20.01 -1.47
N GLY A 150 20.30 -20.65 -0.41
CA GLY A 150 20.83 -20.51 0.96
C GLY A 150 20.56 -19.15 1.63
N GLY A 151 19.63 -18.36 1.10
CA GLY A 151 19.31 -17.00 1.56
C GLY A 151 18.01 -16.86 2.36
N TYR A 152 17.37 -17.97 2.76
CA TYR A 152 16.07 -17.97 3.44
C TYR A 152 16.05 -17.10 4.70
N GLU A 153 16.93 -17.38 5.67
CA GLU A 153 16.97 -16.67 6.96
C GLU A 153 17.12 -15.15 6.77
N ARG A 154 18.03 -14.75 5.87
CA ARG A 154 18.23 -13.33 5.54
C ARG A 154 16.99 -12.70 4.95
N LYS A 155 16.28 -13.39 4.05
CA LYS A 155 15.06 -12.89 3.42
C LYS A 155 13.92 -12.79 4.45
N LEU A 156 13.75 -13.81 5.29
CA LEU A 156 12.78 -13.84 6.38
C LEU A 156 13.03 -12.68 7.35
N ALA A 157 14.26 -12.52 7.85
CA ALA A 157 14.63 -11.44 8.77
C ALA A 157 14.41 -10.04 8.17
N ASN A 158 14.69 -9.86 6.88
CA ASN A 158 14.42 -8.60 6.19
C ASN A 158 12.91 -8.31 6.12
N LEU A 159 12.09 -9.30 5.80
CA LEU A 159 10.63 -9.16 5.76
C LEU A 159 10.04 -8.95 7.15
N ALA A 160 10.56 -9.63 8.17
CA ALA A 160 10.11 -9.52 9.56
C ALA A 160 10.34 -8.12 10.14
N ARG A 161 11.38 -7.41 9.70
CA ARG A 161 11.73 -6.06 10.19
C ARG A 161 11.08 -4.91 9.43
N VAL A 162 10.37 -5.17 8.31
CA VAL A 162 9.69 -4.08 7.60
C VAL A 162 8.56 -3.54 8.49
N PRO A 163 8.50 -2.22 8.77
CA PRO A 163 7.48 -1.65 9.65
C PRO A 163 6.06 -2.03 9.24
N LEU A 164 5.77 -1.98 7.94
CA LEU A 164 4.49 -2.41 7.38
C LEU A 164 4.67 -3.45 6.27
N LEU A 165 4.16 -4.66 6.49
CA LEU A 165 4.06 -5.70 5.47
C LEU A 165 2.60 -5.84 5.03
N ILE A 166 2.35 -5.78 3.72
CA ILE A 166 1.03 -6.00 3.12
C ILE A 166 1.05 -7.33 2.38
N ILE A 167 0.14 -8.22 2.76
CA ILE A 167 -0.08 -9.55 2.18
C ILE A 167 -1.45 -9.56 1.49
N ASP A 168 -1.42 -9.39 0.17
CA ASP A 168 -2.61 -9.37 -0.69
C ASP A 168 -3.03 -10.79 -1.11
N ASP A 169 -4.31 -11.01 -1.40
CA ASP A 169 -4.87 -12.29 -1.89
C ASP A 169 -4.60 -13.52 -0.97
N PHE A 170 -4.65 -13.37 0.36
CA PHE A 170 -4.56 -14.48 1.30
C PHE A 170 -5.74 -15.45 1.13
N GLY A 171 -5.47 -16.76 1.19
CA GLY A 171 -6.49 -17.80 1.02
C GLY A 171 -6.98 -18.01 -0.42
N LEU A 172 -6.46 -17.27 -1.41
CA LEU A 172 -6.84 -17.48 -2.82
C LEU A 172 -6.32 -18.82 -3.37
N LYS A 173 -5.14 -19.26 -2.90
CA LYS A 173 -4.58 -20.58 -3.19
C LYS A 173 -4.26 -21.26 -1.86
N PRO A 174 -4.49 -22.57 -1.73
CA PRO A 174 -4.08 -23.31 -0.54
C PRO A 174 -2.56 -23.24 -0.38
N LEU A 175 -2.11 -22.98 0.85
CA LEU A 175 -0.71 -23.05 1.23
C LEU A 175 -0.31 -24.53 1.33
N ARG A 176 0.74 -24.90 0.61
CA ARG A 176 1.31 -26.25 0.64
C ARG A 176 2.73 -26.17 1.17
N PRO A 177 3.23 -27.18 1.91
CA PRO A 177 4.61 -27.21 2.36
C PRO A 177 5.62 -26.94 1.24
N PRO A 178 6.63 -26.09 1.47
CA PRO A 178 6.96 -25.40 2.74
C PRO A 178 6.28 -24.02 2.92
N ALA A 179 5.34 -23.62 2.07
CA ALA A 179 4.81 -22.24 2.05
C ALA A 179 3.92 -21.89 3.26
N ASP A 180 3.28 -22.89 3.86
CA ASP A 180 2.52 -22.75 5.10
C ASP A 180 3.44 -22.48 6.30
N GLU A 181 4.53 -23.23 6.43
CA GLU A 181 5.59 -23.01 7.43
C GLU A 181 6.26 -21.64 7.22
N ASP A 182 6.61 -21.30 5.98
CA ASP A 182 7.22 -20.00 5.64
C ASP A 182 6.36 -18.81 6.06
N LEU A 183 5.04 -18.91 5.85
CA LEU A 183 4.11 -17.87 6.26
C LEU A 183 3.98 -17.83 7.79
N HIS A 184 3.90 -19.00 8.43
CA HIS A 184 3.83 -19.09 9.89
C HIS A 184 5.04 -18.44 10.55
N ASP A 185 6.26 -18.80 10.15
CA ASP A 185 7.51 -18.26 10.68
C ASP A 185 7.54 -16.73 10.55
N LEU A 186 7.14 -16.23 9.38
CA LEU A 186 7.12 -14.78 9.14
C LEU A 186 6.10 -14.06 10.03
N ILE A 187 4.89 -14.60 10.18
CA ILE A 187 3.88 -14.02 11.07
C ILE A 187 4.32 -14.10 12.53
N ALA A 188 4.92 -15.21 12.95
CA ALA A 188 5.43 -15.40 14.29
C ALA A 188 6.54 -14.38 14.63
N GLU A 189 7.48 -14.14 13.72
CA GLU A 189 8.54 -13.14 13.92
C GLU A 189 8.06 -11.69 13.92
N ARG A 190 6.90 -11.41 13.30
CA ARG A 190 6.31 -10.07 13.21
C ARG A 190 5.32 -9.77 14.33
N TYR A 191 4.76 -10.81 14.97
CA TYR A 191 3.78 -10.70 16.02
C TYR A 191 4.26 -9.76 17.14
N GLU A 192 3.42 -8.77 17.49
CA GLU A 192 3.69 -7.71 18.48
C GLU A 192 4.96 -6.86 18.21
N ARG A 193 5.53 -6.92 17.00
CA ARG A 193 6.76 -6.18 16.64
C ARG A 193 6.59 -5.27 15.43
N CYS A 194 5.79 -5.66 14.44
CA CYS A 194 5.54 -4.87 13.24
C CYS A 194 4.12 -5.14 12.71
N ALA A 195 3.47 -4.11 12.16
CA ALA A 195 2.11 -4.23 11.64
C ALA A 195 2.05 -5.03 10.33
N THR A 196 0.98 -5.82 10.18
CA THR A 196 0.74 -6.61 8.96
C THR A 196 -0.67 -6.37 8.46
N VAL A 197 -0.80 -5.94 7.20
CA VAL A 197 -2.09 -5.83 6.52
C VAL A 197 -2.31 -7.09 5.71
N VAL A 198 -3.46 -7.74 5.87
CA VAL A 198 -3.82 -8.95 5.11
C VAL A 198 -5.14 -8.72 4.39
N THR A 199 -5.22 -9.09 3.13
CA THR A 199 -6.51 -9.12 2.41
C THR A 199 -6.91 -10.55 2.08
N SER A 200 -8.19 -10.89 2.21
CA SER A 200 -8.69 -12.21 1.84
C SER A 200 -10.08 -12.16 1.19
N ASN A 201 -10.35 -13.10 0.28
CA ASN A 201 -11.70 -13.36 -0.22
C ASN A 201 -12.48 -14.34 0.66
N LEU A 202 -11.81 -14.99 1.62
CA LEU A 202 -12.43 -15.87 2.61
C LEU A 202 -12.93 -15.03 3.78
N ASP A 203 -14.09 -15.41 4.33
CA ASP A 203 -14.55 -14.85 5.57
C ASP A 203 -13.66 -15.34 6.72
N TYR A 204 -13.56 -14.55 7.81
CA TYR A 204 -12.64 -14.88 8.91
C TYR A 204 -12.72 -16.33 9.41
N PRO A 205 -13.92 -16.93 9.61
CA PRO A 205 -14.02 -18.30 10.09
C PRO A 205 -13.40 -19.33 9.15
N GLU A 206 -13.27 -19.00 7.86
CA GLU A 206 -12.81 -19.89 6.79
C GLU A 206 -11.30 -19.79 6.52
N TRP A 207 -10.58 -18.91 7.23
CA TRP A 207 -9.15 -18.70 6.98
C TRP A 207 -8.29 -19.94 7.26
N ASP A 208 -8.80 -20.90 8.04
CA ASP A 208 -8.14 -22.19 8.27
C ASP A 208 -8.07 -23.05 7.00
N GLN A 209 -8.99 -22.86 6.05
CA GLN A 209 -8.98 -23.51 4.74
C GLN A 209 -7.75 -23.13 3.90
N ALA A 210 -7.09 -22.02 4.21
CA ALA A 210 -5.82 -21.65 3.56
C ALA A 210 -4.68 -22.62 3.90
N PHE A 211 -4.79 -23.40 4.98
CA PHE A 211 -3.78 -24.33 5.50
C PHE A 211 -4.29 -25.78 5.50
N PRO A 212 -4.56 -26.39 4.33
CA PRO A 212 -5.20 -27.70 4.26
C PRO A 212 -4.34 -28.84 4.85
N ALA A 213 -3.02 -28.67 4.92
CA ALA A 213 -2.10 -29.72 5.37
C ALA A 213 -1.88 -29.74 6.89
N ASN A 214 -2.00 -28.59 7.57
CA ASN A 214 -1.62 -28.47 8.98
C ASN A 214 -2.53 -27.49 9.74
N ARG A 215 -3.58 -28.03 10.37
CA ARG A 215 -4.58 -27.26 11.12
C ARG A 215 -4.02 -26.60 12.39
N LEU A 216 -3.03 -27.22 13.04
CA LEU A 216 -2.36 -26.65 14.22
C LEU A 216 -1.59 -25.39 13.83
N LEU A 217 -0.82 -25.45 12.74
CA LEU A 217 -0.10 -24.31 12.19
C LEU A 217 -1.05 -23.21 11.75
N ALA A 218 -2.17 -23.58 11.13
CA ALA A 218 -3.25 -22.65 10.78
C ALA A 218 -3.74 -21.90 12.02
N SER A 219 -4.17 -22.62 13.06
CA SER A 219 -4.69 -22.03 14.29
C SER A 219 -3.69 -21.10 14.94
N ALA A 220 -2.42 -21.52 15.04
CA ALA A 220 -1.36 -20.71 15.64
C ALA A 220 -1.04 -19.43 14.84
N THR A 221 -1.11 -19.49 13.51
CA THR A 221 -0.86 -18.32 12.65
C THR A 221 -2.02 -17.34 12.70
N LEU A 222 -3.26 -17.87 12.64
CA LEU A 222 -4.48 -17.07 12.64
C LEU A 222 -4.73 -16.40 13.98
N ASP A 223 -4.42 -17.08 15.08
CA ASP A 223 -4.50 -16.50 16.43
C ASP A 223 -3.64 -15.23 16.54
N ARG A 224 -2.37 -15.31 16.11
CA ARG A 224 -1.45 -14.16 16.07
C ARG A 224 -1.91 -13.04 15.15
N LEU A 225 -2.48 -13.36 13.99
CA LEU A 225 -3.00 -12.34 13.06
C LEU A 225 -4.26 -11.66 13.56
N ARG A 226 -5.08 -12.34 14.38
CA ARG A 226 -6.36 -11.83 14.88
C ARG A 226 -6.21 -11.04 16.17
N HIS A 227 -5.21 -11.35 17.00
CA HIS A 227 -4.99 -10.62 18.24
C HIS A 227 -4.77 -9.12 17.96
N ASN A 228 -5.61 -8.29 18.58
CA ASN A 228 -5.63 -6.82 18.43
C ASN A 228 -5.77 -6.32 16.99
N ALA A 229 -6.36 -7.11 16.10
CA ALA A 229 -6.50 -6.73 14.71
C ALA A 229 -7.66 -5.77 14.47
N TYR A 230 -7.43 -4.78 13.60
CA TYR A 230 -8.50 -4.00 12.99
C TYR A 230 -9.13 -4.78 11.84
N CYS A 231 -10.44 -4.98 11.89
CA CYS A 231 -11.17 -5.76 10.89
C CYS A 231 -12.00 -4.85 9.99
N LEU A 232 -11.74 -4.89 8.69
CA LEU A 232 -12.54 -4.24 7.65
C LEU A 232 -13.25 -5.30 6.80
N THR A 233 -14.58 -5.31 6.84
CA THR A 233 -15.41 -6.16 5.99
C THR A 233 -15.98 -5.32 4.86
N LEU A 234 -15.70 -5.72 3.61
CA LEU A 234 -16.19 -5.04 2.42
C LEU A 234 -17.32 -5.85 1.80
N GLU A 235 -18.51 -5.27 1.79
CA GLU A 235 -19.70 -5.85 1.18
C GLU A 235 -20.16 -4.98 0.01
N GLY A 236 -20.47 -5.60 -1.13
CA GLY A 236 -20.97 -4.89 -2.29
C GLY A 236 -20.65 -5.55 -3.63
N ALA A 237 -21.14 -4.94 -4.70
CA ALA A 237 -20.91 -5.42 -6.06
C ALA A 237 -19.48 -5.15 -6.54
N SER A 238 -18.94 -6.08 -7.32
CA SER A 238 -17.58 -5.99 -7.86
C SER A 238 -17.34 -4.68 -8.65
N PHE A 239 -16.25 -3.99 -8.33
CA PHE A 239 -15.72 -2.85 -9.09
C PHE A 239 -15.27 -3.22 -10.49
N ARG A 240 -15.09 -4.51 -10.76
CA ARG A 240 -14.60 -5.04 -12.04
C ARG A 240 -15.73 -5.58 -12.92
N ALA A 241 -16.99 -5.33 -12.57
CA ALA A 241 -18.13 -5.76 -13.39
C ALA A 241 -17.98 -5.23 -14.82
N PRO A 242 -18.22 -6.06 -15.86
CA PRO A 242 -18.17 -5.62 -17.25
C PRO A 242 -19.13 -4.45 -17.46
N ARG A 243 -18.69 -3.42 -18.21
CA ARG A 243 -19.58 -2.34 -18.63
C ARG A 243 -20.65 -2.95 -19.54
N GLN A 244 -21.91 -2.91 -19.09
CA GLN A 244 -23.04 -3.30 -19.93
C GLN A 244 -23.32 -2.16 -20.92
N ALA A 245 -23.55 -2.49 -22.19
CA ALA A 245 -24.00 -1.51 -23.17
C ALA A 245 -25.37 -0.93 -22.71
N PRO A 246 -25.63 0.36 -22.90
CA PRO A 246 -26.93 0.94 -22.56
C PRO A 246 -28.01 0.16 -23.30
N THR A 247 -28.89 -0.49 -22.55
CA THR A 247 -29.99 -1.26 -23.11
C THR A 247 -30.93 -0.27 -23.77
N ALA A 248 -31.04 -0.31 -25.10
CA ALA A 248 -32.06 0.45 -25.81
C ALA A 248 -33.42 0.04 -25.23
N THR A 249 -34.06 0.95 -24.51
CA THR A 249 -35.42 0.79 -24.00
C THR A 249 -36.30 0.44 -25.20
N LYS A 250 -36.80 -0.79 -25.27
CA LYS A 250 -37.84 -1.13 -26.24
C LYS A 250 -39.08 -0.33 -25.86
N THR A 251 -39.24 0.84 -26.47
CA THR A 251 -40.47 1.62 -26.42
C THR A 251 -41.59 0.71 -26.92
N GLY A 252 -42.56 0.43 -26.06
CA GLY A 252 -43.71 -0.39 -26.40
C GLY A 252 -44.41 0.17 -27.63
N LEU A 253 -44.48 -0.63 -28.69
CA LEU A 253 -45.42 -0.39 -29.77
C LEU A 253 -46.83 -0.55 -29.18
N ALA A 254 -47.45 0.59 -28.86
CA ALA A 254 -48.87 0.67 -28.56
C ALA A 254 -49.66 0.09 -29.74
N LYS A 255 -50.31 -1.05 -29.52
CA LYS A 255 -51.40 -1.51 -30.40
C LYS A 255 -52.56 -0.55 -30.21
N ASN A 256 -52.62 0.48 -31.05
CA ASN A 256 -53.78 1.34 -31.14
C ASN A 256 -54.87 0.62 -31.94
N SER A 257 -56.07 0.61 -31.35
CA SER A 257 -57.33 0.08 -31.86
C SER A 257 -57.67 0.56 -33.27
N LYS A 258 -58.18 -0.35 -34.11
CA LYS A 258 -59.13 0.02 -35.18
C LYS A 258 -60.49 -0.59 -34.86
N ASN A 259 -61.37 0.25 -34.31
CA ASN A 259 -62.81 0.15 -34.53
C ASN A 259 -63.07 0.55 -35.99
N GLY A 260 -63.81 -0.29 -36.71
CA GLY A 260 -64.33 0.02 -38.04
C GLY A 260 -65.69 -0.64 -38.19
N ASN A 261 -66.74 0.17 -38.07
CA ASN A 261 -68.14 -0.13 -38.42
C ASN A 261 -68.23 -0.78 -39.81
N SER A 262 -69.02 -1.84 -39.92
CA SER A 262 -70.01 -2.10 -40.99
C SER A 262 -70.98 -3.16 -40.50
#